data_AF-A0A1W1BTH5-F1
#
_entry.id   AF-A0A1W1BTH5-F1
#
_cell.length_a   1.000
_cell.length_b   1.000
_cell.length_c   1.000
_cell.angle_alpha   90.00
_cell.angle_beta   90.00
_cell.angle_gamma   90.00
#
_symmetry.space_group_name_H-M   'P 1'
#
loop_
_entity.id
_entity.type
_entity.pdbx_description
1 polymer ?
#
loop_
_entity_poly.entity_id
_entity_poly.type
_entity_poly.pdbx_seq_one_letter_code
_entity_poly.pdbx_strand_id
1 'polypeptide(L)'
;MWLAWALRVVLCSLGLAVFFALVITAVLYLKQGMPSLNAEVQAALLELFSFWFFLSLNIAVLVALFRSVKYLFNRSYAGYMLRFKRCLHKEDEHSREYIDPVGYGDLVKVWRKWFMLLIWIVGSFMILALIITYLFTPYKALFDWFNVYVLYAFILAGGYLSFLFLPARCKSMRIVKC
;
A
#
# COMPACT_ATOMS: atom_id res chain seq x y z
N MET A 1 -3.10 -13.39 -7.93
CA MET A 1 -3.38 -11.93 -8.00
C MET A 1 -2.88 -11.21 -6.74
N TRP A 2 -3.39 -11.55 -5.55
CA TRP A 2 -2.96 -10.90 -4.30
C TRP A 2 -1.44 -10.98 -4.04
N LEU A 3 -0.82 -12.15 -4.17
CA LEU A 3 0.62 -12.31 -3.89
C LEU A 3 1.50 -11.43 -4.78
N ALA A 4 1.17 -11.34 -6.08
CA ALA A 4 1.86 -10.46 -7.01
C ALA A 4 1.65 -8.96 -6.69
N TRP A 5 0.46 -8.60 -6.20
CA TRP A 5 0.19 -7.25 -5.71
C TRP A 5 0.98 -6.95 -4.43
N ALA A 6 0.95 -7.85 -3.44
CA ALA A 6 1.63 -7.70 -2.16
C ALA A 6 3.15 -7.54 -2.37
N LEU A 7 3.76 -8.44 -3.13
CA LEU A 7 5.19 -8.38 -3.45
C LEU A 7 5.57 -7.05 -4.12
N ARG A 8 4.72 -6.54 -5.02
CA ARG A 8 4.97 -5.23 -5.63
C ARG A 8 4.83 -4.09 -4.64
N VAL A 9 3.80 -4.09 -3.79
CA VAL A 9 3.62 -3.06 -2.75
C VAL A 9 4.85 -3.03 -1.86
N VAL A 10 5.35 -4.19 -1.44
CA VAL A 10 6.60 -4.36 -0.66
C VAL A 10 7.80 -3.77 -1.37
N LEU A 11 8.09 -4.22 -2.59
CA LEU A 11 9.27 -3.75 -3.31
C LEU A 11 9.18 -2.25 -3.62
N CYS A 12 8.01 -1.75 -4.02
CA CYS A 12 7.82 -0.33 -4.29
C CYS A 12 7.92 0.52 -3.03
N SER A 13 7.36 0.08 -1.89
CA SER A 13 7.46 0.84 -0.64
C SER A 13 8.88 0.85 -0.09
N LEU A 14 9.58 -0.28 -0.13
CA LEU A 14 10.98 -0.35 0.31
C LEU A 14 11.88 0.52 -0.58
N GLY A 15 11.74 0.40 -1.90
CA GLY A 15 12.54 1.21 -2.84
C GLY A 15 12.31 2.71 -2.66
N LEU A 16 11.05 3.14 -2.51
CA LEU A 16 10.73 4.56 -2.24
C LEU A 16 11.22 5.01 -0.86
N ALA A 17 11.10 4.18 0.17
CA ALA A 17 11.56 4.50 1.52
C ALA A 17 13.08 4.68 1.58
N VAL A 18 13.84 3.77 0.96
CA VAL A 18 15.30 3.88 0.84
C VAL A 18 15.66 5.15 0.08
N PHE A 19 15.00 5.42 -1.06
CA PHE A 19 15.27 6.62 -1.84
C PHE A 19 15.05 7.90 -1.02
N PHE A 20 13.90 8.04 -0.35
CA PHE A 20 13.62 9.22 0.47
C PHE A 20 14.57 9.35 1.66
N ALA A 21 14.85 8.25 2.37
CA ALA A 21 15.77 8.25 3.49
C ALA A 21 17.19 8.65 3.04
N LEU A 22 17.69 8.09 1.94
CA LEU A 22 19.00 8.47 1.37
C LEU A 22 19.05 9.94 0.99
N VAL A 23 18.01 10.47 0.32
CA VAL A 23 17.95 11.88 -0.08
C VAL A 23 17.98 12.79 1.15
N ILE A 24 17.19 12.50 2.18
CA ILE A 24 17.14 13.31 3.39
C ILE A 24 18.48 13.26 4.13
N THR A 25 19.04 12.06 4.32
CA THR A 25 20.35 11.86 4.97
C THR A 25 21.46 12.59 4.21
N ALA A 26 21.48 12.48 2.87
CA ALA A 26 22.47 13.17 2.04
C ALA A 26 22.34 14.69 2.12
N VAL A 27 21.11 15.23 2.08
CA VAL A 27 20.88 16.68 2.22
C VAL A 27 21.35 17.18 3.58
N LEU A 28 21.11 16.43 4.65
CA LEU A 28 21.56 16.81 5.99
C LEU A 28 23.09 16.77 6.10
N TYR A 29 23.73 15.74 5.54
CA TYR A 29 25.18 15.66 5.47
C TYR A 29 25.82 16.83 4.70
N LEU A 30 25.23 17.19 3.55
CA LEU A 30 25.66 18.34 2.75
C LEU A 30 25.50 19.66 3.53
N LYS A 31 24.36 19.84 4.22
CA LYS A 31 24.13 21.03 5.06
C LYS A 31 25.10 21.15 6.22
N GLN A 32 25.65 20.04 6.69
CA GLN A 32 26.63 20.01 7.78
C GLN A 32 28.07 20.26 7.30
N GLY A 33 28.27 20.56 6.01
CA GLY A 33 29.57 20.93 5.46
C GLY A 33 30.45 19.75 5.06
N MET A 34 29.87 18.56 4.88
CA MET A 34 30.59 17.35 4.42
C MET A 34 31.84 17.04 5.27
N PRO A 35 31.70 16.83 6.59
CA PRO A 35 32.82 16.43 7.43
C PRO A 35 33.44 15.12 6.93
N SER A 36 34.75 14.94 7.16
CA SER A 36 35.46 13.72 6.74
C SER A 36 34.78 12.47 7.30
N LEU A 37 34.69 11.42 6.47
CA LEU A 37 34.03 10.17 6.81
C LEU A 37 34.87 9.36 7.81
N ASN A 38 34.78 9.75 9.09
CA ASN A 38 35.29 8.99 10.21
C ASN A 38 34.24 7.98 10.69
N ALA A 39 34.65 7.00 11.50
CA ALA A 39 33.74 5.96 12.03
C ALA A 39 32.52 6.56 12.76
N GLU A 40 32.72 7.65 13.52
CA GLU A 40 31.64 8.36 14.22
C GLU A 40 30.62 8.99 13.25
N VAL A 41 31.10 9.61 12.17
CA VAL A 41 30.24 10.23 11.16
C VAL A 41 29.45 9.17 10.41
N GLN A 42 30.07 8.02 10.09
CA GLN A 42 29.38 6.90 9.45
C GLN A 42 28.29 6.31 10.36
N ALA A 43 28.57 6.14 11.65
CA ALA A 43 27.58 5.68 12.63
C ALA A 43 26.39 6.66 12.73
N ALA A 44 26.67 7.96 12.84
CA ALA A 44 25.64 9.00 12.89
C ALA A 44 24.79 9.04 11.61
N LEU A 45 25.40 8.91 10.43
CA LEU A 45 24.69 8.83 9.15
C LEU A 45 23.77 7.61 9.08
N LEU A 46 24.19 6.47 9.62
CA LEU A 46 23.42 5.23 9.63
C LEU A 46 22.22 5.34 10.59
N GLU A 47 22.42 5.90 11.79
CA GLU A 47 21.32 6.20 12.71
C GLU A 47 20.29 7.13 12.07
N LEU A 48 20.76 8.22 11.46
CA LEU A 48 19.92 9.19 10.79
C LEU A 48 19.16 8.54 9.62
N PHE A 49 19.84 7.74 8.80
CA PHE A 49 19.21 6.94 7.75
C PHE A 49 18.12 6.01 8.30
N SER A 50 18.40 5.26 9.37
CA SER A 50 17.44 4.32 9.96
C SER A 50 16.18 5.03 10.47
N PHE A 51 16.35 6.18 11.12
CA PHE A 51 15.25 7.00 11.59
C PHE A 51 14.38 7.48 10.43
N TRP A 52 14.98 8.09 9.42
CA TRP A 52 14.26 8.59 8.25
C TRP A 52 13.68 7.47 7.40
N PHE A 53 14.28 6.28 7.41
CA PHE A 53 13.76 5.11 6.72
C PHE A 53 12.40 4.69 7.28
N PHE A 54 12.25 4.57 8.61
CA PHE A 54 10.97 4.22 9.22
C PHE A 54 9.89 5.26 8.94
N LEU A 55 10.22 6.54 9.01
CA LEU A 55 9.27 7.60 8.70
C LEU A 55 8.89 7.60 7.21
N SER A 56 9.88 7.48 6.33
CA SER A 56 9.69 7.44 4.89
C SER A 56 8.91 6.20 4.44
N LEU A 57 9.06 5.08 5.15
CA LEU A 57 8.32 3.86 4.87
C LEU A 57 6.82 4.09 4.96
N ASN A 58 6.32 4.81 5.97
CA ASN A 58 4.89 5.09 6.10
C ASN A 58 4.33 5.86 4.90
N ILE A 59 5.04 6.89 4.44
CA ILE A 59 4.66 7.68 3.26
C ILE A 59 4.79 6.83 1.99
N ALA A 60 5.88 6.09 1.85
CA ALA A 60 6.15 5.22 0.72
C ALA A 60 5.08 4.14 0.54
N VAL A 61 4.55 3.59 1.64
CA VAL A 61 3.45 2.62 1.61
C VAL A 61 2.18 3.24 1.02
N LEU A 62 1.81 4.47 1.42
CA LEU A 62 0.65 5.16 0.84
C LEU A 62 0.80 5.37 -0.67
N VAL A 63 1.98 5.83 -1.10
CA VAL A 63 2.29 6.03 -2.53
C VAL A 63 2.28 4.69 -3.29
N ALA A 64 2.85 3.64 -2.69
CA ALA A 64 2.87 2.30 -3.27
C ALA A 64 1.45 1.73 -3.41
N LEU A 65 0.59 1.90 -2.40
CA LEU A 65 -0.82 1.50 -2.45
C LEU A 65 -1.56 2.22 -3.58
N PHE A 66 -1.40 3.54 -3.74
CA PHE A 66 -2.00 4.27 -4.85
C PHE A 66 -1.54 3.76 -6.22
N ARG A 67 -0.22 3.60 -6.41
CA ARG A 67 0.35 3.08 -7.65
C ARG A 67 -0.08 1.64 -7.95
N SER A 68 -0.29 0.84 -6.91
CA SER A 68 -0.67 -0.57 -7.05
C SER A 68 -2.04 -0.76 -7.70
N VAL A 69 -2.97 0.17 -7.50
CA VAL A 69 -4.32 0.10 -8.10
C VAL A 69 -4.24 0.20 -9.62
N LYS A 70 -3.44 1.14 -10.16
CA LYS A 70 -3.21 1.23 -11.62
C LYS A 70 -2.68 -0.07 -12.20
N TYR A 71 -1.76 -0.69 -11.48
CA TYR A 71 -1.17 -1.95 -11.91
C TYR A 71 -2.19 -3.10 -11.91
N LEU A 72 -3.15 -3.06 -10.99
CA LEU A 72 -4.23 -4.05 -10.90
C LEU A 72 -5.21 -3.99 -12.08
N PHE A 73 -5.44 -2.79 -12.63
CA PHE A 73 -6.30 -2.56 -13.79
C PHE A 73 -5.60 -2.69 -15.13
N ASN A 74 -4.29 -2.41 -15.21
CA ASN A 74 -3.57 -2.32 -16.50
C ASN A 74 -2.68 -3.54 -16.82
N ARG A 75 -2.64 -4.58 -15.97
CA ARG A 75 -1.92 -5.82 -16.27
C ARG A 75 -2.75 -7.06 -15.97
N SER A 76 -2.55 -8.09 -16.78
CA SER A 76 -3.07 -9.44 -16.52
C SER A 76 -2.28 -10.12 -15.40
N TYR A 77 -3.00 -10.79 -14.49
CA TYR A 77 -2.43 -11.68 -13.47
C TYR A 77 -3.03 -13.07 -13.62
N ALA A 78 -2.20 -14.05 -13.95
CA ALA A 78 -2.63 -15.44 -14.10
C ALA A 78 -3.85 -15.60 -15.03
N GLY A 79 -3.90 -14.80 -16.11
CA GLY A 79 -5.01 -14.82 -17.07
C GLY A 79 -6.26 -14.03 -16.64
N TYR A 80 -6.20 -13.21 -15.59
CA TYR A 80 -7.31 -12.37 -15.14
C TYR A 80 -6.91 -10.90 -14.99
N MET A 81 -7.80 -9.98 -15.31
CA MET A 81 -7.61 -8.54 -15.19
C MET A 81 -8.88 -7.88 -14.67
N LEU A 82 -8.74 -6.87 -13.82
CA LEU A 82 -9.86 -6.04 -13.43
C LEU A 82 -10.10 -5.01 -14.53
N ARG A 83 -11.32 -4.95 -15.07
CA ARG A 83 -11.71 -3.91 -16.03
C ARG A 83 -12.89 -3.11 -15.51
N PHE A 84 -12.89 -1.81 -15.82
CA PHE A 84 -14.03 -0.94 -15.61
C PHE A 84 -15.07 -1.14 -16.71
N LYS A 85 -16.33 -1.25 -16.31
CA LYS A 85 -17.45 -1.11 -17.24
C LYS A 85 -17.72 0.37 -17.48
N ARG A 86 -17.85 0.81 -18.74
CA ARG A 86 -18.49 2.09 -19.05
C ARG A 86 -19.93 2.08 -18.52
N CYS A 87 -20.37 3.18 -17.90
CA CYS A 87 -21.78 3.44 -17.71
C CYS A 87 -22.37 3.92 -19.05
N LEU A 88 -22.68 3.00 -19.95
CA LEU A 88 -23.58 3.31 -21.07
C LEU A 88 -25.02 3.40 -20.55
N HIS A 89 -25.78 4.35 -21.09
CA HIS A 89 -27.20 4.48 -20.83
C HIS A 89 -27.91 3.16 -21.18
N LYS A 90 -29.02 2.87 -20.48
CA LYS A 90 -29.78 1.61 -20.46
C LYS A 90 -30.21 0.99 -21.81
N GLU A 91 -29.88 1.57 -22.95
CA GLU A 91 -30.32 1.12 -24.28
C GLU A 91 -29.29 0.26 -25.03
N ASP A 92 -28.02 0.25 -24.61
CA ASP A 92 -26.96 -0.54 -25.28
C ASP A 92 -26.47 -1.70 -24.40
N GLU A 93 -27.31 -2.71 -24.17
CA GLU A 93 -26.95 -3.92 -23.39
C GLU A 93 -25.95 -4.85 -24.11
N HIS A 94 -25.68 -4.62 -25.40
CA HIS A 94 -24.86 -5.51 -26.22
C HIS A 94 -23.39 -5.08 -26.44
N SER A 95 -23.04 -3.80 -26.24
CA SER A 95 -21.66 -3.32 -26.36
C SER A 95 -21.03 -3.09 -24.99
N ARG A 96 -20.50 -4.17 -24.39
CA ARG A 96 -19.67 -4.09 -23.16
C ARG A 96 -18.32 -3.46 -23.48
N GLU A 97 -18.30 -2.17 -23.76
CA GLU A 97 -17.05 -1.43 -23.95
C GLU A 97 -16.38 -1.24 -22.58
N TYR A 98 -15.32 -2.00 -22.37
CA TYR A 98 -14.39 -1.79 -21.28
C TYR A 98 -13.51 -0.58 -21.59
N ILE A 99 -13.18 0.22 -20.57
CA ILE A 99 -12.26 1.36 -20.75
C ILE A 99 -10.83 0.80 -20.77
N ASP A 100 -10.15 0.88 -21.92
CA ASP A 100 -8.74 0.54 -22.09
C ASP A 100 -8.00 1.68 -22.84
N PRO A 101 -6.87 2.22 -22.34
CA PRO A 101 -6.26 2.02 -21.02
C PRO A 101 -6.87 2.93 -19.93
N VAL A 102 -6.91 2.44 -18.68
CA VAL A 102 -7.43 3.24 -17.56
C VAL A 102 -6.39 4.29 -17.11
N GLY A 103 -6.76 5.57 -17.21
CA GLY A 103 -5.95 6.72 -16.79
C GLY A 103 -6.07 7.03 -15.29
N TYR A 104 -5.14 7.82 -14.73
CA TYR A 104 -5.12 8.14 -13.29
C TYR A 104 -6.38 8.88 -12.80
N GLY A 105 -7.02 9.71 -13.65
CA GLY A 105 -8.22 10.47 -13.28
C GLY A 105 -9.40 9.58 -12.88
N ASP A 106 -9.67 8.53 -13.66
CA ASP A 106 -10.76 7.59 -13.40
C ASP A 106 -10.49 6.68 -12.20
N LEU A 107 -9.21 6.43 -11.92
CA LEU A 107 -8.79 5.62 -10.78
C LEU A 107 -9.08 6.28 -9.43
N VAL A 108 -9.06 7.62 -9.33
CA VAL A 108 -9.15 8.30 -8.02
C VAL A 108 -10.45 7.96 -7.29
N LYS A 109 -11.58 7.87 -8.02
CA LYS A 109 -12.89 7.53 -7.41
C LYS A 109 -12.90 6.13 -6.83
N VAL A 110 -12.27 5.18 -7.52
CA VAL A 110 -12.25 3.77 -7.14
C VAL A 110 -11.20 3.51 -6.07
N TRP A 111 -10.03 4.13 -6.23
CA TRP A 111 -8.98 4.15 -5.22
C TRP A 111 -9.52 4.66 -3.89
N ARG A 112 -10.27 5.77 -3.85
CA ARG A 112 -10.88 6.28 -2.61
C ARG A 112 -11.79 5.25 -1.93
N LYS A 113 -12.68 4.60 -2.70
CA LYS A 113 -13.58 3.58 -2.16
C LYS A 113 -12.81 2.35 -1.64
N TRP A 114 -11.83 1.88 -2.41
CA TRP A 114 -11.00 0.74 -2.03
C TRP A 114 -10.11 1.05 -0.83
N PHE A 115 -9.51 2.22 -0.79
CA PHE A 115 -8.68 2.67 0.32
C PHE A 115 -9.50 2.83 1.60
N MET A 116 -10.71 3.38 1.51
CA MET A 116 -11.65 3.43 2.64
C MET A 116 -11.97 2.02 3.15
N LEU A 117 -12.29 1.08 2.25
CA LEU A 117 -12.52 -0.32 2.61
C LEU A 117 -11.30 -0.94 3.30
N LEU A 118 -10.09 -0.66 2.81
CA LEU A 118 -8.85 -1.15 3.40
C LEU A 118 -8.67 -0.61 4.82
N ILE A 119 -8.94 0.69 5.05
CA ILE A 119 -8.90 1.29 6.40
C ILE A 119 -9.89 0.58 7.34
N TRP A 120 -11.12 0.34 6.90
CA TRP A 120 -12.11 -0.38 7.71
C TRP A 120 -11.65 -1.80 8.08
N ILE A 121 -11.06 -2.53 7.13
CA ILE A 121 -10.56 -3.88 7.38
C ILE A 121 -9.36 -3.86 8.34
N VAL A 122 -8.41 -2.95 8.13
CA VAL A 122 -7.24 -2.79 9.02
C VAL A 122 -7.69 -2.39 10.42
N GLY A 123 -8.65 -1.46 10.54
CA GLY A 123 -9.25 -1.08 11.83
C GLY A 123 -9.93 -2.26 12.53
N SER A 124 -10.62 -3.13 11.78
CA SER A 124 -11.20 -4.35 12.33
C SER A 124 -10.13 -5.34 12.83
N PHE A 125 -9.03 -5.53 12.08
CA PHE A 125 -7.89 -6.33 12.54
C PHE A 125 -7.24 -5.75 13.79
N MET A 126 -7.19 -4.42 13.90
CA MET A 126 -6.64 -3.75 15.07
C MET A 126 -7.46 -4.01 16.32
N ILE A 127 -8.79 -3.91 16.22
CA ILE A 127 -9.70 -4.24 17.32
C ILE A 127 -9.56 -5.72 17.71
N LEU A 128 -9.53 -6.61 16.72
CA LEU A 128 -9.38 -8.06 16.96
C LEU A 128 -8.06 -8.38 17.67
N ALA A 129 -6.96 -7.78 17.21
CA ALA A 129 -5.65 -7.97 17.80
C ALA A 129 -5.58 -7.42 19.22
N LEU A 130 -6.22 -6.28 19.53
CA LEU A 130 -6.34 -5.77 20.90
C LEU A 130 -7.04 -6.79 21.81
N ILE A 131 -8.18 -7.34 21.38
CA ILE A 131 -8.93 -8.35 22.15
C ILE A 131 -8.05 -9.58 22.41
N ILE A 132 -7.34 -10.08 21.38
CA ILE A 132 -6.44 -11.23 21.51
C ILE A 132 -5.31 -10.91 22.49
N THR A 133 -4.68 -9.74 22.35
CA THR A 133 -3.55 -9.38 23.23
C THR A 133 -3.97 -9.24 24.69
N TYR A 134 -5.17 -8.69 24.93
CA TYR A 134 -5.77 -8.59 26.26
C TYR A 134 -6.06 -9.96 26.90
N LEU A 135 -6.49 -10.94 26.11
CA LEU A 135 -6.87 -12.27 26.61
C LEU A 135 -5.67 -13.22 26.78
N PHE A 136 -4.64 -13.11 25.93
CA PHE A 136 -3.61 -14.15 25.80
C PHE A 136 -2.20 -13.71 26.18
N THR A 137 -1.96 -12.43 26.49
CA THR A 137 -0.59 -11.92 26.68
C THR A 137 -0.45 -11.07 27.94
N PRO A 138 0.64 -11.21 28.71
CA PRO A 138 0.88 -10.43 29.93
C PRO A 138 1.46 -9.03 29.66
N TYR A 139 1.15 -8.41 28.51
CA TYR A 139 1.69 -7.07 28.19
C TYR A 139 1.20 -6.03 29.21
N LYS A 140 2.11 -5.15 29.63
CA LYS A 140 1.81 -4.12 30.63
C LYS A 140 1.05 -2.93 30.02
N ALA A 141 1.31 -2.61 28.75
CA ALA A 141 0.55 -1.59 28.03
C ALA A 141 -0.16 -2.16 26.79
N LEU A 142 -1.31 -1.57 26.46
CA LEU A 142 -2.19 -2.00 25.36
C LEU A 142 -1.56 -1.93 23.97
N PHE A 143 -0.46 -1.18 23.80
CA PHE A 143 0.19 -0.94 22.51
C PHE A 143 1.65 -1.40 22.44
N ASP A 144 2.16 -2.14 23.43
CA ASP A 144 3.56 -2.60 23.43
C ASP A 144 3.89 -3.51 22.24
N TRP A 145 2.88 -4.23 21.74
CA TRP A 145 3.00 -5.09 20.57
C TRP A 145 2.84 -4.35 19.24
N PHE A 146 2.37 -3.08 19.25
CA PHE A 146 2.07 -2.34 18.04
C PHE A 146 3.32 -1.68 17.47
N ASN A 147 3.70 -2.08 16.26
CA ASN A 147 4.84 -1.53 15.51
C ASN A 147 4.43 -1.31 14.04
N VAL A 148 5.18 -0.48 13.32
CA VAL A 148 5.09 -0.26 11.88
C VAL A 148 5.02 -1.58 11.11
N TYR A 149 5.80 -2.59 11.49
CA TYR A 149 5.76 -3.91 10.85
C TYR A 149 4.41 -4.63 10.99
N VAL A 150 3.76 -4.49 12.15
CA VAL A 150 2.45 -5.10 12.42
C VAL A 150 1.37 -4.38 11.62
N LEU A 151 1.40 -3.05 11.60
CA LEU A 151 0.51 -2.26 10.74
C LEU A 151 0.70 -2.64 9.27
N TYR A 152 1.95 -2.81 8.83
CA TYR A 152 2.27 -3.21 7.48
C TYR A 152 1.72 -4.61 7.13
N ALA A 153 1.85 -5.57 8.05
CA ALA A 153 1.25 -6.90 7.91
C ALA A 153 -0.29 -6.83 7.80
N PHE A 154 -0.95 -6.02 8.63
CA PHE A 154 -2.40 -5.81 8.54
C PHE A 154 -2.83 -5.16 7.23
N ILE A 155 -2.05 -4.23 6.67
CA ILE A 155 -2.32 -3.66 5.34
C ILE A 155 -2.25 -4.75 4.26
N LEU A 156 -1.24 -5.61 4.30
CA LEU A 156 -1.10 -6.70 3.32
C LEU A 156 -2.23 -7.74 3.43
N ALA A 157 -2.56 -8.15 4.65
CA ALA A 157 -3.67 -9.05 4.95
C ALA A 157 -5.02 -8.42 4.58
N GLY A 158 -5.20 -7.14 4.88
CA GLY A 158 -6.41 -6.38 4.54
C GLY A 158 -6.57 -6.22 3.04
N GLY A 159 -5.45 -6.10 2.32
CA GLY A 159 -5.39 -6.15 0.86
C GLY A 159 -5.98 -7.45 0.30
N TYR A 160 -5.72 -8.60 0.92
CA TYR A 160 -6.27 -9.89 0.49
C TYR A 160 -7.80 -9.87 0.56
N LEU A 161 -8.35 -9.50 1.71
CA LEU A 161 -9.80 -9.38 1.91
C LEU A 161 -10.41 -8.33 0.98
N SER A 162 -9.73 -7.21 0.79
CA SER A 162 -10.21 -6.13 -0.08
C SER A 162 -10.43 -6.61 -1.52
N PHE A 163 -9.57 -7.48 -2.06
CA PHE A 163 -9.72 -8.03 -3.41
C PHE A 163 -10.87 -9.02 -3.54
N LEU A 164 -11.30 -9.66 -2.44
CA LEU A 164 -12.51 -10.48 -2.43
C LEU A 164 -13.77 -9.60 -2.44
N PHE A 165 -13.77 -8.52 -1.66
CA PHE A 165 -14.94 -7.64 -1.52
C PHE A 165 -15.12 -6.66 -2.69
N LEU A 166 -14.04 -6.21 -3.33
CA LEU A 166 -14.09 -5.23 -4.42
C LEU A 166 -14.97 -5.67 -5.62
N PRO A 167 -14.80 -6.86 -6.21
CA PRO A 167 -15.66 -7.34 -7.31
C PRO A 167 -17.08 -7.68 -6.85
N ALA A 168 -17.28 -8.09 -5.59
CA ALA A 168 -18.59 -8.44 -5.06
C ALA A 168 -19.49 -7.21 -4.84
N ARG A 169 -18.92 -6.09 -4.38
CA ARG A 169 -19.68 -4.87 -4.02
C ARG A 169 -19.75 -3.84 -5.14
N CYS A 170 -18.77 -3.78 -6.04
CA CYS A 170 -18.74 -2.77 -7.10
C CYS A 170 -19.28 -3.30 -8.43
N LYS A 171 -20.52 -2.96 -8.78
CA LYS A 171 -21.17 -3.29 -10.07
C LYS A 171 -20.40 -2.78 -11.30
N SER A 172 -19.59 -1.74 -11.13
CA SER A 172 -18.75 -1.10 -12.16
C SER A 172 -17.45 -1.86 -12.47
N MET A 173 -17.06 -2.83 -11.64
CA MET A 173 -15.84 -3.62 -11.83
C MET A 173 -16.18 -5.09 -12.06
N ARG A 174 -15.54 -5.71 -13.05
CA ARG A 174 -15.56 -7.17 -13.22
C ARG A 174 -14.15 -7.69 -13.42
N ILE A 175 -13.92 -8.89 -12.90
CA ILE A 175 -12.76 -9.70 -13.25
C ILE A 175 -13.07 -10.31 -14.61
N VAL A 176 -12.23 -10.03 -15.61
CA VAL A 176 -12.35 -10.55 -16.98
C VAL A 176 -11.13 -11.43 -17.24
N LYS A 177 -11.34 -12.56 -17.92
CA LYS A 177 -10.25 -13.40 -18.38
C LYS A 177 -9.50 -12.66 -19.50
N CYS A 178 -8.18 -12.59 -19.41
CA CYS A 178 -7.32 -12.03 -20.46
C CYS A 178 -7.21 -12.98 -21.63
#